data_AF-A0AAD3ZZ27-F1
#
_entry.id   AF-A0AAD3ZZ27-F1
#
_cell.length_a   1.000
_cell.length_b   1.000
_cell.length_c   1.000
_cell.angle_alpha   90.00
_cell.angle_beta   90.00
_cell.angle_gamma   90.00
#
_symmetry.space_group_name_H-M   'P 1'
#
loop_
_entity.id
_entity.type
_entity.pdbx_description
1 polymer ?
#
loop_
_entity_poly.entity_id
_entity_poly.type
_entity_poly.pdbx_seq_one_letter_code
_entity_poly.pdbx_strand_id
1 'polypeptide(L)'
;MTSSESLPRTAVPGGIVDPVASARAELKAALAAIEVKGNIPRRVEKASTRAVAKARVFADRNPIGAIAAAVGIAAAVGGAVWAVARFISR
;
A
#
# COMPACT_ATOMS: atom_id res chain seq x y z
N MET A 1 25.06 -6.60 27.07
CA MET A 1 24.14 -5.89 26.15
C MET A 1 24.11 -6.66 24.85
N THR A 2 23.10 -7.50 24.65
CA THR A 2 23.00 -8.43 23.52
C THR A 2 22.38 -7.73 22.31
N SER A 3 23.07 -7.75 21.17
CA SER A 3 22.81 -7.03 19.92
C SER A 3 21.47 -7.28 19.19
N SER A 4 20.49 -7.94 19.81
CA SER A 4 19.21 -8.30 19.20
C SER A 4 18.18 -7.17 19.13
N GLU A 5 18.37 -6.07 19.86
CA GLU A 5 17.39 -4.96 19.93
C GLU A 5 17.46 -3.98 18.74
N SER A 6 18.54 -4.02 17.94
CA SER A 6 18.75 -3.12 16.79
C SER A 6 18.30 -3.68 15.44
N LEU A 7 17.91 -4.96 15.37
CA LEU A 7 17.62 -5.63 14.12
C LEU A 7 16.13 -5.51 13.74
N PRO A 8 15.80 -5.28 12.45
CA PRO A 8 14.43 -5.32 11.98
C PRO A 8 13.79 -6.68 12.30
N ARG A 9 12.51 -6.70 12.69
CA ARG A 9 11.75 -7.94 12.94
C ARG A 9 11.67 -8.89 11.73
N THR A 10 11.99 -8.39 10.54
CA THR A 10 12.05 -9.13 9.28
C THR A 10 13.43 -9.73 9.00
N ALA A 11 14.42 -9.52 9.88
CA ALA A 11 15.78 -10.02 9.73
C ALA A 11 16.01 -11.22 10.65
N VAL A 12 16.82 -12.17 10.18
CA VAL A 12 17.25 -13.33 10.95
C VAL A 12 18.48 -12.95 11.77
N PRO A 13 18.50 -13.16 13.10
CA PRO A 13 19.69 -12.92 13.91
C PRO A 13 20.86 -13.80 13.45
N GLY A 14 22.03 -13.19 13.24
CA GLY A 14 23.25 -13.93 12.90
C GLY A 14 23.79 -14.74 14.09
N GLY A 15 24.55 -15.80 13.81
CA GLY A 15 25.23 -16.60 14.84
C GLY A 15 24.42 -17.74 15.44
N ILE A 16 23.27 -18.10 14.86
CA ILE A 16 22.51 -19.28 15.26
C ILE A 16 23.17 -20.51 14.63
N VAL A 17 23.73 -21.39 15.46
CA VAL A 17 24.45 -22.61 15.01
C VAL A 17 23.53 -23.83 15.00
N ASP A 18 22.49 -23.84 15.84
CA ASP A 18 21.47 -24.90 15.85
C ASP A 18 20.54 -24.76 14.63
N PRO A 19 20.45 -25.78 13.75
CA PRO A 19 19.63 -25.72 12.55
C PRO A 19 18.14 -25.53 12.87
N VAL A 20 17.64 -26.10 13.98
CA VAL A 20 16.22 -25.99 14.35
C VAL A 20 15.90 -24.56 14.81
N ALA A 21 16.77 -23.97 15.64
CA ALA A 21 16.66 -22.58 16.03
C ALA A 21 16.75 -21.62 14.83
N SER A 22 17.64 -21.89 13.85
CA SER A 22 17.76 -21.07 12.64
C SER A 22 16.47 -21.11 11.82
N ALA A 23 15.96 -22.31 11.54
CA ALA A 23 14.72 -22.48 10.78
C ALA A 23 13.53 -21.77 11.43
N ARG A 24 13.43 -21.80 12.77
CA ARG A 24 12.38 -21.06 13.51
C ARG A 24 12.56 -19.54 13.39
N ALA A 25 13.79 -19.05 13.43
CA ALA A 25 14.08 -17.62 13.28
C ALA A 25 13.78 -17.13 11.85
N GLU A 26 14.14 -17.92 10.84
CA GLU A 26 13.83 -17.68 9.44
C GLU A 26 12.32 -17.63 9.19
N LEU A 27 11.56 -18.60 9.71
CA LEU A 27 10.10 -18.61 9.57
C LEU A 27 9.43 -17.38 10.21
N LYS A 28 9.89 -16.99 11.40
CA LYS A 28 9.37 -15.80 12.10
C LYS A 28 9.70 -14.50 11.34
N ALA A 29 10.92 -14.39 10.83
CA ALA A 29 11.34 -13.24 10.02
C ALA A 29 10.56 -13.16 8.70
N ALA A 30 10.33 -14.29 8.02
CA ALA A 30 9.54 -14.38 6.81
C ALA A 30 8.07 -13.99 7.04
N LEU A 31 7.45 -14.45 8.14
CA LEU A 31 6.08 -14.07 8.49
C LEU A 31 5.97 -12.57 8.78
N ALA A 32 6.90 -12.01 9.56
CA ALA A 32 6.95 -10.57 9.79
C ALA A 32 7.15 -9.78 8.48
N ALA A 33 7.93 -10.31 7.55
CA ALA A 33 8.12 -9.70 6.23
C ALA A 33 6.84 -9.75 5.39
N ILE A 34 6.09 -10.86 5.44
CA ILE A 34 4.78 -10.99 4.80
C ILE A 34 3.77 -10.04 5.43
N GLU A 35 3.75 -9.88 6.75
CA GLU A 35 2.88 -8.93 7.44
C GLU A 35 3.16 -7.49 6.98
N VAL A 36 4.44 -7.09 6.90
CA VAL A 36 4.84 -5.76 6.44
C VAL A 36 4.60 -5.56 4.93
N LYS A 37 4.82 -6.59 4.11
CA LYS A 37 4.65 -6.51 2.65
C LYS A 37 3.18 -6.60 2.25
N GLY A 38 2.45 -7.52 2.85
CA GLY A 38 1.02 -7.77 2.72
C GLY A 38 0.13 -6.71 3.37
N ASN A 39 0.71 -5.75 4.11
CA ASN A 39 -0.01 -4.55 4.56
C ASN A 39 -0.28 -3.57 3.41
N ILE A 40 -1.03 -4.05 2.41
CA ILE A 40 -1.56 -3.27 1.30
C ILE A 40 -2.41 -2.10 1.81
N PRO A 41 -3.30 -2.25 2.82
CA PRO A 41 -4.10 -1.13 3.32
C PRO A 41 -3.23 0.08 3.70
N ARG A 42 -2.15 -0.14 4.45
CA ARG A 42 -1.25 0.94 4.87
C ARG A 42 -0.42 1.52 3.72
N ARG A 43 -0.17 0.75 2.66
CA ARG A 43 0.46 1.26 1.42
C ARG A 43 -0.51 2.14 0.65
N VAL A 44 -1.77 1.73 0.55
CA VAL A 44 -2.86 2.49 -0.08
C VAL A 44 -3.10 3.78 0.69
N GLU A 45 -3.17 3.75 2.02
CA GLU A 45 -3.28 4.96 2.86
C GLU A 45 -2.11 5.93 2.61
N LYS A 46 -0.86 5.45 2.66
CA LYS A 46 0.29 6.32 2.40
C LYS A 46 0.27 6.90 0.98
N ALA A 47 -0.14 6.10 -0.01
CA ALA A 47 -0.26 6.56 -1.38
C ALA A 47 -1.40 7.58 -1.54
N SER A 48 -2.54 7.35 -0.90
CA SER A 48 -3.70 8.22 -0.95
C SER A 48 -3.42 9.54 -0.25
N THR A 49 -2.81 9.55 0.94
CA THR A 49 -2.42 10.79 1.64
C THR A 49 -1.50 11.65 0.75
N ARG A 50 -0.51 11.04 0.09
CA ARG A 50 0.36 11.76 -0.85
C ARG A 50 -0.38 12.26 -2.08
N ALA A 51 -1.30 11.46 -2.62
CA ALA A 51 -2.10 11.85 -3.78
C ALA A 51 -3.02 13.03 -3.43
N VAL A 52 -3.69 13.00 -2.27
CA VAL A 52 -4.55 14.08 -1.78
C VAL A 52 -3.76 15.37 -1.61
N ALA A 53 -2.57 15.31 -1.00
CA ALA A 53 -1.72 16.48 -0.85
C ALA A 53 -1.34 17.10 -2.21
N LYS A 54 -0.96 16.27 -3.20
CA LYS A 54 -0.67 16.73 -4.56
C LYS A 54 -1.89 17.31 -5.28
N ALA A 55 -3.04 16.66 -5.16
CA ALA A 55 -4.29 17.10 -5.76
C ALA A 55 -4.73 18.45 -5.20
N ARG A 56 -4.56 18.68 -3.90
CA ARG A 56 -4.87 19.96 -3.26
C ARG A 56 -3.99 21.09 -3.79
N VAL A 57 -2.67 20.87 -3.85
CA VAL A 57 -1.74 21.85 -4.43
C VAL A 57 -2.06 22.13 -5.91
N PHE A 58 -2.49 21.12 -6.67
CA PHE A 58 -2.92 21.30 -8.05
C PHE A 58 -4.20 22.15 -8.15
N ALA A 59 -5.19 21.86 -7.31
CA ALA A 59 -6.45 22.61 -7.27
C ALA A 59 -6.25 24.07 -6.86
N ASP A 60 -5.37 24.33 -5.88
CA ASP A 60 -5.04 25.68 -5.44
C ASP A 60 -4.36 26.50 -6.55
N ARG A 61 -3.58 25.85 -7.42
CA ARG A 61 -2.87 26.51 -8.55
C ARG A 61 -3.71 26.65 -9.81
N ASN A 62 -4.60 25.70 -10.08
CA ASN A 62 -5.44 25.68 -11.27
C ASN A 62 -6.84 25.12 -10.93
N PRO A 63 -7.74 25.97 -10.40
CA PRO A 63 -9.05 25.51 -9.94
C PRO A 63 -9.93 25.00 -11.09
N ILE A 64 -9.88 25.65 -12.27
CA ILE A 64 -10.65 25.24 -13.44
C ILE A 64 -10.18 23.87 -13.94
N GLY A 65 -8.86 23.68 -14.05
CA GLY A 65 -8.29 22.38 -14.43
C GLY A 65 -8.61 21.27 -13.43
N ALA A 66 -8.64 21.58 -12.12
CA ALA A 66 -9.03 20.61 -11.10
C ALA A 66 -10.51 20.22 -11.19
N ILE A 67 -11.41 21.17 -11.44
CA ILE A 67 -12.83 20.89 -11.68
C ILE A 67 -12.99 19.99 -12.91
N ALA A 68 -12.34 20.35 -14.03
CA ALA A 68 -12.40 19.56 -15.25
C ALA A 68 -11.89 18.12 -15.04
N ALA A 69 -10.78 17.96 -14.33
CA ALA A 69 -10.24 16.64 -13.98
C ALA A 69 -11.20 15.84 -13.08
N ALA A 70 -11.78 16.48 -12.06
CA ALA A 70 -12.73 15.83 -11.16
C ALA A 70 -13.99 15.35 -11.89
N VAL A 71 -14.57 16.20 -12.74
CA VAL A 71 -15.74 15.86 -13.58
C VAL A 71 -15.38 14.73 -14.55
N GLY A 72 -14.21 14.79 -15.19
CA GLY A 72 -13.74 13.75 -16.09
C GLY A 72 -13.61 12.38 -15.41
N ILE A 73 -13.01 12.34 -14.21
CA ILE A 73 -12.89 11.10 -13.42
C ILE A 73 -14.28 10.58 -13.03
N ALA A 74 -15.17 11.45 -12.55
CA ALA A 74 -16.52 11.06 -12.15
C ALA A 74 -17.31 10.47 -13.33
N ALA A 75 -17.25 11.11 -14.50
CA ALA A 75 -17.89 10.62 -15.72
C ALA A 75 -17.30 9.28 -16.18
N ALA A 76 -15.98 9.11 -16.12
CA ALA A 76 -15.32 7.86 -16.50
C ALA A 76 -15.73 6.70 -15.58
N VAL A 77 -15.72 6.90 -14.26
CA VAL A 77 -16.11 5.87 -13.29
C VAL A 77 -17.59 5.55 -13.39
N GLY A 78 -18.44 6.58 -13.39
CA GLY A 78 -19.89 6.41 -13.53
C GLY A 78 -20.27 5.74 -14.86
N GLY A 79 -19.63 6.14 -15.95
CA GLY A 79 -19.80 5.55 -17.27
C GLY A 79 -19.37 4.08 -17.32
N ALA A 80 -18.24 3.73 -16.70
CA ALA A 80 -17.78 2.34 -16.61
C ALA A 80 -18.76 1.48 -15.82
N VAL A 81 -19.22 1.93 -14.65
CA VAL A 81 -20.20 1.21 -13.83
C VAL A 81 -21.51 1.04 -14.60
N TRP A 82 -22.01 2.12 -15.22
CA TRP A 82 -23.21 2.07 -16.04
C TRP A 82 -23.07 1.09 -17.20
N ALA A 83 -21.94 1.09 -17.92
CA ALA A 83 -21.70 0.20 -19.04
C ALA A 83 -21.69 -1.27 -18.60
N VAL A 84 -21.04 -1.60 -17.48
CA VAL A 84 -21.03 -2.95 -16.91
C VAL A 84 -22.43 -3.38 -16.49
N ALA A 85 -23.14 -2.55 -15.72
CA ALA A 85 -24.51 -2.85 -15.31
C ALA A 85 -25.41 -3.08 -16.54
N ARG A 86 -25.31 -2.18 -17.52
CA ARG A 86 -26.07 -2.26 -18.76
C ARG A 86 -25.69 -3.45 -19.62
N PHE A 87 -24.46 -3.97 -19.55
CA PHE A 87 -24.03 -5.18 -20.25
C PHE A 87 -24.63 -6.44 -19.59
N ILE A 88 -24.64 -6.50 -18.26
CA ILE A 88 -25.17 -7.64 -17.51
C ILE A 88 -26.71 -7.68 -17.52
N SER A 89 -27.38 -6.53 -17.65
CA SER A 89 -28.85 -6.45 -17.76
C SER A 89 -29.40 -6.68 -19.17
N ARG A 90 -28.61 -7.17 -20.13
CA ARG A 90 -29.10 -7.55 -21.47
C ARG A 90 -29.07 -9.06 -21.61
#